data_AF-A0A174J6J9-F1
#
_entry.id   AF-A0A174J6J9-F1
#
_cell.length_a   1.000
_cell.length_b   1.000
_cell.length_c   1.000
_cell.angle_alpha   90.00
_cell.angle_beta   90.00
_cell.angle_gamma   90.00
#
_symmetry.space_group_name_H-M   'P 1'
#
loop_
_entity.id
_entity.type
_entity.pdbx_description
1 polymer ?
#
loop_
_entity_poly.entity_id
_entity_poly.type
_entity_poly.pdbx_seq_one_letter_code
_entity_poly.pdbx_strand_id
1 'polypeptide(L)'
;MLSPDITVNGANTVFTVTNAGRYQISYNVNTTASLASGTRLLINGAANTASTVAPAVSLSHFSNEILLNLNAGDTVSLQMFGIASVATLLPGSAGAALSITRLS
;
A
#
# COMPACT_ATOMS: atom_id res chain seq x y z
N MET A 1 7.32 4.10 7.41
CA MET A 1 8.79 4.24 7.47
C MET A 1 9.36 3.70 6.17
N LEU A 2 10.39 4.30 5.58
CA LEU A 2 10.99 3.81 4.34
C LEU A 2 12.46 3.49 4.60
N SER A 3 12.92 2.33 4.12
CA SER A 3 14.35 2.07 4.02
C SER A 3 15.02 3.06 3.05
N PRO A 4 16.31 3.38 3.25
CA PRO A 4 17.02 4.41 2.47
C PRO A 4 17.18 4.06 0.98
N ASP A 5 17.01 2.80 0.61
CA ASP A 5 17.01 2.25 -0.75
C ASP A 5 15.62 2.29 -1.43
N ILE A 6 14.70 3.08 -0.88
CA ILE A 6 13.40 3.36 -1.49
C ILE A 6 13.34 4.82 -1.89
N THR A 7 13.05 5.07 -3.17
CA THR A 7 12.76 6.41 -3.69
C THR A 7 11.26 6.59 -3.83
N VAL A 8 10.77 7.83 -3.70
CA VAL A 8 9.34 8.16 -3.78
C VAL A 8 9.11 9.23 -4.83
N ASN A 9 8.01 9.12 -5.58
CA ASN A 9 7.61 10.16 -6.53
C ASN A 9 7.11 11.44 -5.80
N GLY A 10 7.02 12.55 -6.54
CA GLY A 10 6.57 13.83 -5.96
C GLY A 10 5.12 13.86 -5.44
N ALA A 11 4.32 12.83 -5.77
CA ALA A 11 2.95 12.66 -5.28
C ALA A 11 2.85 11.73 -4.05
N ASN A 12 3.94 11.11 -3.61
CA ASN A 12 3.98 10.13 -2.51
C ASN A 12 3.07 8.90 -2.72
N THR A 13 2.95 8.44 -3.97
CA THR A 13 2.07 7.32 -4.35
C THR A 13 2.80 6.14 -5.00
N VAL A 14 3.98 6.36 -5.56
CA VAL A 14 4.80 5.32 -6.21
C VAL A 14 6.16 5.30 -5.53
N PHE A 15 6.51 4.13 -5.01
CA PHE A 15 7.74 3.85 -4.28
C PHE A 15 8.59 2.92 -5.13
N THR A 16 9.79 3.35 -5.50
CA THR A 16 10.69 2.57 -6.37
C THR A 16 11.84 2.02 -5.55
N VAL A 17 12.03 0.70 -5.65
CA VAL A 17 13.11 -0.05 -5.02
C VAL A 17 14.41 0.19 -5.78
N THR A 18 15.49 0.58 -5.10
CA THR A 18 16.81 0.74 -5.75
C THR A 18 17.69 -0.48 -5.63
N ASN A 19 17.45 -1.35 -4.65
CA ASN A 19 18.27 -2.53 -4.37
C ASN A 19 17.41 -3.79 -4.34
N ALA A 20 17.85 -4.89 -4.95
CA ALA A 20 17.11 -6.15 -4.81
C ALA A 20 17.21 -6.70 -3.37
N GLY A 21 16.17 -7.37 -2.88
CA GLY A 21 16.19 -7.96 -1.55
C GLY A 21 14.85 -8.49 -1.08
N ARG A 22 14.82 -8.92 0.18
CA ARG A 22 13.58 -9.27 0.89
C ARG A 22 13.06 -8.05 1.61
N TYR A 23 11.77 -7.73 1.43
CA TYR A 23 11.11 -6.59 2.04
C TYR A 23 9.94 -7.02 2.90
N GLN A 24 9.78 -6.37 4.05
CA GLN A 24 8.53 -6.30 4.79
C GLN A 24 7.80 -5.02 4.34
N ILE A 25 6.55 -5.18 3.93
CA ILE A 25 5.69 -4.06 3.55
C ILE A 25 4.41 -4.13 4.34
N SER A 26 4.12 -3.05 5.04
CA SER A 26 2.85 -2.88 5.76
C SER A 26 2.17 -1.60 5.31
N TYR A 27 0.84 -1.63 5.30
CA TYR A 27 0.04 -0.44 4.99
C TYR A 27 -1.13 -0.31 5.95
N ASN A 28 -1.62 0.92 6.08
CA ASN A 28 -2.91 1.22 6.67
C ASN A 28 -3.65 2.27 5.83
N VAL A 29 -4.97 2.17 5.76
CA VAL A 29 -5.86 3.16 5.14
C VAL A 29 -7.03 3.42 6.07
N ASN A 30 -7.25 4.69 6.38
CA ASN A 30 -8.32 5.19 7.23
C ASN A 30 -9.23 6.11 6.42
N THR A 31 -10.51 5.79 6.35
CA THR A 31 -11.51 6.58 5.63
C THR A 31 -12.50 7.24 6.59
N THR A 32 -13.13 8.33 6.16
CA THR A 32 -14.11 9.04 6.98
C THR A 32 -15.45 8.30 7.12
N ALA A 33 -15.72 7.36 6.23
CA ALA A 33 -16.90 6.51 6.24
C ALA A 33 -16.52 5.05 5.94
N SER A 34 -17.36 4.10 6.35
CA SER A 34 -17.18 2.70 6.00
C SER A 34 -17.48 2.47 4.52
N LEU A 35 -16.54 1.83 3.81
CA LEU A 35 -16.63 1.55 2.38
C LEU A 35 -16.61 0.05 2.11
N ALA A 36 -17.49 -0.41 1.22
CA ALA A 36 -17.48 -1.78 0.69
C ALA A 36 -16.37 -1.95 -0.37
N SER A 37 -15.14 -1.64 0.03
CA SER A 37 -13.96 -1.57 -0.83
C SER A 37 -12.90 -2.56 -0.39
N GLY A 38 -12.00 -2.91 -1.30
CA GLY A 38 -10.79 -3.63 -0.98
C GLY A 38 -9.56 -2.73 -1.02
N THR A 39 -8.48 -3.16 -0.40
CA THR A 39 -7.14 -2.54 -0.54
C THR A 39 -6.12 -3.59 -0.92
N ARG A 40 -5.11 -3.20 -1.67
CA ARG A 40 -3.98 -4.07 -2.05
C ARG A 40 -2.78 -3.25 -2.48
N LEU A 41 -1.62 -3.86 -2.44
CA LEU A 41 -0.41 -3.35 -3.09
C LEU A 41 -0.40 -3.76 -4.57
N LEU A 42 0.09 -2.85 -5.41
CA LEU A 42 0.47 -3.13 -6.78
C LEU A 42 2.00 -3.16 -6.88
N ILE A 43 2.54 -4.24 -7.42
CA ILE A 43 3.96 -4.39 -7.75
C ILE A 43 4.10 -4.28 -9.26
N ASN A 44 4.78 -3.25 -9.76
CA ASN A 44 4.88 -2.96 -11.20
C ASN A 44 3.50 -2.85 -11.88
N GLY A 45 2.53 -2.26 -11.18
CA GLY A 45 1.14 -2.14 -11.63
C GLY A 45 0.30 -3.42 -11.53
N ALA A 46 0.91 -4.57 -11.22
CA ALA A 46 0.21 -5.84 -11.04
C ALA A 46 -0.21 -6.05 -9.59
N ALA A 47 -1.42 -6.56 -9.39
CA ALA A 47 -1.98 -6.80 -8.06
C ALA A 47 -1.22 -7.87 -7.28
N ASN A 48 -0.84 -7.57 -6.04
CA ASN A 48 -0.30 -8.57 -5.13
C ASN A 48 -1.44 -9.17 -4.26
N THR A 49 -1.78 -10.43 -4.52
CA THR A 49 -2.87 -11.13 -3.82
C THR A 49 -2.63 -11.26 -2.32
N ALA A 50 -1.39 -11.51 -1.87
CA ALA A 50 -1.08 -11.66 -0.45
C ALA A 50 -1.33 -10.37 0.34
N SER A 51 -1.16 -9.21 -0.30
CA SER A 51 -1.46 -7.91 0.29
C SER A 51 -2.94 -7.54 0.29
N THR A 52 -3.83 -8.37 -0.27
CA THR A 52 -5.22 -7.95 -0.50
C THR A 52 -6.09 -8.10 0.74
N VAL A 53 -6.72 -7.01 1.16
CA VAL A 53 -7.90 -7.03 2.04
C VAL A 53 -9.14 -6.96 1.15
N ALA A 54 -9.93 -8.03 1.15
CA ALA A 54 -11.07 -8.17 0.25
C ALA A 54 -12.29 -7.37 0.72
N PRO A 55 -13.13 -6.87 -0.20
CA PRO A 55 -14.42 -6.24 0.11
C PRO A 55 -15.43 -7.30 0.53
N ALA A 56 -15.46 -7.64 1.82
CA ALA A 56 -16.47 -8.57 2.37
C ALA A 56 -17.52 -7.83 3.23
N VAL A 57 -17.13 -6.76 3.91
CA VAL A 57 -17.97 -5.89 4.75
C VAL A 57 -17.49 -4.46 4.57
N SER A 58 -18.37 -3.47 4.74
CA SER A 58 -17.95 -2.06 4.72
C SER A 58 -17.02 -1.76 5.89
N LEU A 59 -15.76 -1.42 5.60
CA LEU A 59 -14.73 -1.08 6.59
C LEU A 59 -14.33 0.38 6.45
N SER A 60 -13.98 1.02 7.56
CA SER A 60 -13.35 2.36 7.58
C SER A 60 -11.85 2.32 7.86
N HIS A 61 -11.32 1.13 8.17
CA HIS A 61 -9.92 0.88 8.41
C HIS A 61 -9.49 -0.39 7.66
N PHE A 62 -8.42 -0.28 6.89
CA PHE A 62 -7.82 -1.39 6.15
C PHE A 62 -6.34 -1.45 6.50
N SER A 63 -5.82 -2.65 6.76
CA SER A 63 -4.38 -2.84 6.93
C SER A 63 -3.98 -4.25 6.54
N ASN A 64 -2.75 -4.38 6.06
CA ASN A 64 -2.12 -5.67 5.83
C ASN A 64 -0.60 -5.52 5.96
N GLU A 65 0.07 -6.63 6.20
CA GLU A 65 1.51 -6.75 6.23
C GLU A 65 1.93 -8.00 5.48
N ILE A 66 2.92 -7.86 4.60
CA ILE A 66 3.45 -8.97 3.82
C ILE A 66 4.97 -8.95 3.78
N LEU A 67 5.55 -10.11 3.48
CA LEU A 67 6.95 -10.24 3.12
C LEU A 67 7.06 -10.74 1.68
N LEU A 68 7.85 -10.05 0.86
CA LEU A 68 8.12 -10.46 -0.51
C LEU A 68 9.52 -10.06 -0.97
N ASN A 69 10.03 -10.78 -1.98
CA ASN A 69 11.24 -10.36 -2.67
C ASN A 69 10.88 -9.29 -3.70
N LEU A 70 11.69 -8.23 -3.78
CA LEU A 70 11.63 -7.21 -4.82
C LEU A 70 12.99 -7.10 -5.49
N ASN A 71 12.97 -6.73 -6.77
CA ASN A 71 14.14 -6.43 -7.57
C ASN A 71 14.40 -4.93 -7.59
N ALA A 72 15.64 -4.55 -7.90
CA ALA A 72 15.95 -3.16 -8.23
C ALA A 72 15.11 -2.70 -9.44
N GLY A 73 14.48 -1.54 -9.32
CA GLY A 73 13.56 -0.98 -10.30
C GLY A 73 12.09 -1.35 -10.08
N ASP A 74 11.78 -2.30 -9.20
CA ASP A 74 10.39 -2.62 -8.88
C ASP A 74 9.68 -1.41 -8.25
N THR A 75 8.44 -1.19 -8.67
CA THR A 75 7.58 -0.14 -8.13
C THR A 75 6.50 -0.73 -7.25
N VAL A 76 6.23 -0.07 -6.13
CA VAL A 76 5.19 -0.41 -5.17
C VAL A 76 4.23 0.77 -5.07
N SER A 77 2.93 0.50 -5.18
CA SER A 77 1.88 1.49 -4.91
C SER A 77 0.72 0.87 -4.15
N LEU A 78 0.04 1.67 -3.33
CA LEU A 78 -1.14 1.24 -2.58
C LEU A 78 -2.39 1.61 -3.38
N GLN A 79 -3.27 0.64 -3.60
CA GLN A 79 -4.52 0.82 -4.33
C GLN A 79 -5.70 0.44 -3.45
N MET A 80 -6.72 1.31 -3.43
CA MET A 80 -8.09 0.94 -3.05
C MET A 80 -8.87 0.57 -4.31
N PHE A 81 -9.67 -0.49 -4.27
CA PHE A 81 -10.40 -1.02 -5.42
C PHE A 81 -11.80 -1.51 -5.03
N GLY A 82 -12.66 -1.78 -6.03
CA GLY A 82 -14.03 -2.23 -5.80
C GLY A 82 -14.99 -1.13 -5.32
N ILE A 83 -14.56 0.13 -5.43
CA ILE A 83 -15.29 1.31 -4.97
C ILE A 83 -15.92 2.01 -6.18
N ALA A 84 -17.22 2.31 -6.10
CA ALA A 84 -17.95 3.00 -7.16
C ALA A 84 -17.83 4.54 -7.10
N SER A 85 -17.41 5.08 -5.96
CA SER A 85 -17.34 6.52 -5.65
C SER A 85 -15.91 6.97 -5.37
N VAL A 86 -15.70 8.18 -4.85
CA VAL A 86 -14.39 8.63 -4.34
C VAL A 86 -14.28 8.29 -2.86
N ALA A 87 -13.13 7.79 -2.41
CA ALA A 87 -12.85 7.56 -0.99
C ALA A 87 -12.26 8.84 -0.37
N THR A 88 -12.87 9.34 0.69
CA THR A 88 -12.30 10.43 1.48
C THR A 88 -11.48 9.85 2.63
N LEU A 89 -10.17 10.11 2.61
CA LEU A 89 -9.27 9.69 3.68
C LEU A 89 -9.44 10.59 4.92
N LEU A 90 -9.19 10.03 6.09
CA LEU A 90 -9.32 10.75 7.37
C LEU A 90 -8.36 11.96 7.41
N PRO A 91 -8.85 13.21 7.60
CA PRO A 91 -8.01 14.40 7.67
C PRO A 91 -7.32 14.55 9.03
N GLY A 92 -6.17 15.24 9.08
CA GLY A 92 -5.45 15.51 10.34
C GLY A 92 -4.83 14.27 11.00
N SER A 93 -4.78 13.14 10.30
CA SER A 93 -4.17 11.88 10.69
C SER A 93 -3.53 11.21 9.46
N ALA A 94 -2.88 10.07 9.63
CA ALA A 94 -2.41 9.27 8.49
C ALA A 94 -3.62 8.64 7.76
N GLY A 95 -4.17 9.37 6.79
CA GLY A 95 -5.26 8.91 5.94
C GLY A 95 -4.90 7.62 5.20
N ALA A 96 -3.70 7.56 4.63
CA ALA A 96 -3.05 6.32 4.22
C ALA A 96 -1.58 6.38 4.62
N ALA A 97 -1.03 5.25 5.07
CA ALA A 97 0.40 5.12 5.33
C ALA A 97 0.94 3.82 4.74
N LEU A 98 2.19 3.87 4.29
CA LEU A 98 2.93 2.74 3.77
C LEU A 98 4.29 2.69 4.47
N SER A 99 4.67 1.50 4.90
CA SER A 99 5.99 1.21 5.43
C SER A 99 6.66 0.16 4.57
N ILE A 100 7.89 0.43 4.14
CA ILE A 100 8.69 -0.48 3.31
C ILE A 100 10.04 -0.62 3.99
N THR A 101 10.37 -1.83 4.43
CA THR A 101 11.63 -2.11 5.14
C THR A 101 12.35 -3.28 4.52
N ARG A 102 13.58 -3.06 4.05
CA ARG A 102 14.46 -4.13 3.56
C ARG A 102 15.01 -4.95 4.73
N LEU A 103 14.99 -6.28 4.60
CA LEU A 103 15.43 -7.22 5.63
C LEU A 103 16.77 -7.90 5.32
N SER A 104 17.07 -8.11 4.02
CA SER A 104 18.31 -8.75 3.54
C SER A 104 18.64 -8.34 2.12
#